data_AF-A0A353PC45-F1
#
_entry.id   AF-A0A353PC45-F1
#
_cell.length_a   1.000
_cell.length_b   1.000
_cell.length_c   1.000
_cell.angle_alpha   90.00
_cell.angle_beta   90.00
_cell.angle_gamma   90.00
#
_symmetry.space_group_name_H-M   'P 1'
#
loop_
_entity.id
_entity.type
_entity.pdbx_description
1 polymer ?
#
loop_
_entity_poly.entity_id
_entity_poly.type
_entity_poly.pdbx_seq_one_letter_code
_entity_poly.pdbx_strand_id
1 'polypeptide(L)'
;MTMRMAVAVILLGLTSLAHAEMKVGVIDLAQLLREAPQARALRESLEADLEQRKRMLAREETAFTQKQEDFDRNVQTLSPERREQMERELLAAQRELIRKRRQFEEELQARRMEGLREIDRNVSRVIRDLAEREGFDLILSEGVLYASQRMDITARVIQELQGKAR
;
A
#
# COMPACT_ATOMS: atom_id res chain seq x y z
N MET A 1 9.57 -37.42 64.36
CA MET A 1 10.43 -36.58 63.50
C MET A 1 10.32 -36.93 62.02
N THR A 2 10.21 -38.22 61.68
CA THR A 2 10.21 -38.75 60.30
C THR A 2 9.01 -38.36 59.45
N MET A 3 7.80 -38.26 60.02
CA MET A 3 6.59 -37.92 59.26
C MET A 3 6.50 -36.45 58.84
N ARG A 4 7.18 -35.53 59.56
CA ARG A 4 7.28 -34.11 59.19
C ARG A 4 8.26 -33.87 58.04
N MET A 5 9.30 -34.70 57.92
CA MET A 5 10.25 -34.66 56.81
C MET A 5 9.63 -35.15 55.50
N ALA A 6 8.73 -36.14 55.55
CA ALA A 6 8.04 -36.66 54.36
C ALA A 6 7.07 -35.64 53.73
N VAL A 7 6.38 -34.83 54.54
CA VAL A 7 5.46 -33.79 54.05
C VAL A 7 6.22 -32.62 53.39
N ALA A 8 7.41 -32.28 53.89
CA ALA A 8 8.25 -31.22 53.33
C ALA A 8 8.82 -31.57 51.94
N VAL A 9 9.10 -32.85 51.68
CA VAL A 9 9.62 -33.33 50.37
C VAL A 9 8.53 -33.36 49.30
N ILE A 10 7.27 -33.60 49.67
CA ILE A 10 6.13 -33.59 48.72
C ILE A 10 5.76 -32.15 48.30
N LEU A 11 5.90 -31.16 49.19
CA LEU A 11 5.65 -29.75 48.84
C LEU A 11 6.69 -29.15 47.87
N LEU A 12 7.93 -29.67 47.86
CA LEU A 12 9.00 -29.21 46.96
C LEU A 12 8.88 -29.76 45.53
N GLY A 13 8.06 -30.80 45.30
CA GLY A 13 7.84 -31.39 43.97
C GLY A 13 6.76 -30.70 43.12
N LEU A 14 6.04 -29.73 43.71
CA LEU A 14 4.92 -29.02 43.07
C LEU A 14 5.30 -27.64 42.50
N THR A 15 6.59 -27.30 42.45
CA THR A 15 7.04 -26.20 41.59
C THR A 15 6.93 -26.67 40.14
N SER A 16 5.70 -26.68 39.62
CA SER A 16 5.46 -26.69 38.19
C SER A 16 6.34 -25.60 37.60
N LEU A 17 7.35 -26.00 36.83
CA LEU A 17 8.10 -25.08 35.97
C LEU A 17 7.07 -24.42 35.06
N ALA A 18 6.56 -23.26 35.49
CA ALA A 18 5.74 -22.38 34.69
C ALA A 18 6.65 -21.84 33.59
N HIS A 19 6.81 -22.65 32.54
CA HIS A 19 7.38 -22.16 31.30
C HIS A 19 6.37 -21.15 30.78
N ALA A 20 6.72 -19.87 30.85
CA ALA A 20 6.01 -18.84 30.11
C ALA A 20 6.17 -19.19 28.63
N GLU A 21 5.16 -19.86 28.06
CA GLU A 21 5.15 -20.20 26.64
C GLU A 21 5.05 -18.89 25.86
N MET A 22 6.12 -18.55 25.13
CA MET A 22 6.19 -17.34 24.33
C MET A 22 5.07 -17.36 23.27
N LYS A 23 4.19 -16.37 23.29
CA LYS A 23 3.04 -16.30 22.38
C LYS A 23 3.45 -15.56 21.11
N VAL A 24 3.62 -16.34 20.04
CA VAL A 24 4.04 -15.83 18.72
C VAL A 24 2.88 -15.86 17.74
N GLY A 25 2.66 -14.73 17.06
CA GLY A 25 1.74 -14.59 15.93
C GLY A 25 2.46 -14.44 14.61
N VAL A 26 1.81 -14.84 13.51
CA VAL A 26 2.27 -14.63 12.14
C VAL A 26 1.17 -13.94 11.35
N ILE A 27 1.54 -13.00 10.49
CA ILE A 27 0.63 -12.32 9.57
C ILE A 27 1.11 -12.44 8.13
N ASP A 28 0.18 -12.59 7.19
CA ASP A 28 0.43 -12.38 5.77
C ASP A 28 0.15 -10.91 5.42
N LEU A 29 1.23 -10.15 5.25
CA LEU A 29 1.15 -8.74 4.88
C LEU A 29 0.57 -8.54 3.47
N ALA A 30 0.84 -9.46 2.54
CA ALA A 30 0.29 -9.38 1.19
C ALA A 30 -1.22 -9.61 1.21
N GLN A 31 -1.72 -10.53 2.04
CA GLN A 31 -3.16 -10.71 2.26
C GLN A 31 -3.79 -9.48 2.91
N LEU A 32 -3.16 -8.92 3.96
CA LEU A 32 -3.60 -7.69 4.60
C LEU A 32 -3.75 -6.55 3.58
N LEU A 33 -2.77 -6.33 2.71
CA LEU A 33 -2.83 -5.29 1.68
C LEU A 33 -3.90 -5.56 0.60
N ARG A 34 -4.29 -6.81 0.37
CA ARG A 34 -5.38 -7.15 -0.58
C ARG A 34 -6.77 -6.97 0.04
N GLU A 35 -6.92 -7.32 1.31
CA GLU A 35 -8.24 -7.48 1.95
C GLU A 35 -8.60 -6.34 2.91
N ALA A 36 -7.61 -5.57 3.41
CA ALA A 36 -7.88 -4.46 4.31
C ALA A 36 -8.73 -3.38 3.62
N PRO A 37 -9.79 -2.87 4.27
CA PRO A 37 -10.67 -1.85 3.68
C PRO A 37 -9.92 -0.59 3.24
N GLN A 38 -8.92 -0.16 4.02
CA GLN A 38 -8.13 1.03 3.72
C GLN A 38 -7.29 0.82 2.45
N ALA A 39 -6.73 -0.38 2.26
CA ALA A 39 -5.94 -0.71 1.09
C ALA A 39 -6.81 -0.83 -0.16
N ARG A 40 -8.01 -1.40 -0.03
CA ARG A 40 -9.00 -1.44 -1.10
C ARG A 40 -9.43 -0.03 -1.52
N ALA A 41 -9.76 0.83 -0.57
CA ALA A 41 -10.15 2.22 -0.83
C ALA A 41 -9.04 3.02 -1.51
N LEU A 42 -7.79 2.86 -1.06
CA LEU A 42 -6.64 3.49 -1.71
C LEU A 42 -6.49 3.03 -3.16
N ARG A 43 -6.60 1.72 -3.42
CA ARG A 43 -6.50 1.15 -4.77
C ARG A 43 -7.58 1.70 -5.69
N GLU A 44 -8.84 1.70 -5.24
CA GLU A 44 -9.97 2.23 -6.01
C GLU A 44 -9.79 3.72 -6.31
N SER A 45 -9.29 4.51 -5.34
CA SER A 45 -9.00 5.92 -5.56
C SER A 45 -7.84 6.17 -6.53
N LEU A 46 -6.75 5.39 -6.46
CA LEU A 46 -5.64 5.50 -7.40
C LEU A 46 -6.04 5.09 -8.83
N GLU A 47 -6.90 4.09 -8.96
CA GLU A 47 -7.43 3.64 -10.25
C GLU A 47 -8.34 4.70 -10.88
N ALA A 48 -9.23 5.32 -10.09
CA ALA A 48 -10.07 6.42 -10.56
C ALA A 48 -9.25 7.61 -11.07
N ASP A 49 -8.23 8.02 -10.31
CA ASP A 49 -7.30 9.10 -10.70
C ASP A 49 -6.54 8.75 -11.98
N LEU A 50 -6.04 7.52 -12.08
CA LEU A 50 -5.32 7.03 -13.25
C LEU A 50 -6.18 7.10 -14.51
N GLU A 51 -7.41 6.60 -14.43
CA GLU A 51 -8.33 6.58 -15.56
C GLU A 51 -8.78 7.98 -15.96
N GLN A 52 -9.00 8.89 -14.99
CA GLN A 52 -9.27 10.29 -15.30
C GLN A 52 -8.09 10.94 -16.04
N ARG A 53 -6.87 10.76 -15.53
CA ARG A 53 -5.66 11.39 -16.09
C ARG A 53 -5.30 10.82 -17.47
N LYS A 54 -5.44 9.51 -17.69
CA LYS A 54 -5.29 8.88 -19.01
C LYS A 54 -6.24 9.50 -20.04
N ARG A 55 -7.52 9.69 -19.69
CA ARG A 55 -8.49 10.33 -20.60
C ARG A 55 -8.11 11.77 -20.93
N MET A 56 -7.57 12.52 -19.98
CA MET A 56 -7.09 13.89 -20.23
C MET A 56 -5.88 13.89 -21.17
N LEU A 57 -4.87 13.07 -20.90
CA LEU A 57 -3.67 12.96 -21.74
C LEU A 57 -4.02 12.51 -23.17
N ALA A 58 -4.89 11.51 -23.32
CA ALA A 58 -5.32 11.02 -24.64
C ALA A 58 -6.01 12.10 -25.48
N ARG A 59 -6.79 12.99 -24.85
CA ARG A 59 -7.41 14.14 -25.54
C ARG A 59 -6.36 15.14 -26.01
N GLU A 60 -5.38 15.44 -25.18
CA GLU A 60 -4.30 16.36 -25.52
C GLU A 60 -3.37 15.79 -26.60
N GLU A 61 -3.08 14.49 -26.56
CA GLU A 61 -2.33 13.76 -27.59
C GLU A 61 -3.09 13.79 -28.92
N THR A 62 -4.39 13.51 -28.91
CA THR A 62 -5.23 13.60 -30.12
C THR A 62 -5.22 15.01 -30.71
N ALA A 63 -5.38 16.04 -29.87
CA ALA A 63 -5.35 17.42 -30.30
C ALA A 63 -3.97 17.83 -30.86
N PHE A 64 -2.88 17.32 -30.28
CA PHE A 64 -1.53 17.52 -30.79
C PHE A 64 -1.35 16.88 -32.17
N THR A 65 -1.75 15.62 -32.34
CA THR A 65 -1.69 14.91 -33.62
C THR A 65 -2.48 15.64 -34.71
N GLN A 66 -3.69 16.10 -34.41
CA GLN A 66 -4.51 16.87 -35.35
C GLN A 66 -3.82 18.17 -35.78
N LYS A 67 -3.21 18.91 -34.84
CA LYS A 67 -2.44 20.13 -35.17
C LYS A 67 -1.21 19.83 -36.02
N GLN A 68 -0.55 18.71 -35.76
CA GLN A 68 0.60 18.28 -36.53
C GLN A 68 0.21 17.91 -37.97
N GLU A 69 -0.86 17.12 -38.13
CA GLU A 69 -1.42 16.78 -39.45
C GLU A 69 -1.88 18.03 -40.23
N ASP A 70 -2.50 19.01 -39.55
CA ASP A 70 -2.89 20.28 -40.16
C ASP A 70 -1.68 21.10 -40.61
N PHE A 71 -0.61 21.14 -39.80
CA PHE A 71 0.63 21.80 -40.18
C PHE A 71 1.24 21.12 -41.41
N ASP A 72 1.42 19.80 -41.38
CA ASP A 72 2.05 19.03 -42.45
C ASP A 72 1.30 19.16 -43.79
N ARG A 73 -0.04 19.18 -43.75
CA ARG A 73 -0.87 19.37 -44.95
C ARG A 73 -0.76 20.77 -45.55
N ASN A 74 -0.63 21.80 -44.72
CA ASN A 74 -0.70 23.20 -45.16
C ASN A 74 0.66 23.89 -45.24
N VAL A 75 1.75 23.29 -44.78
CA VAL A 75 3.05 23.95 -44.60
C VAL A 75 3.54 24.70 -45.85
N GLN A 76 3.25 24.18 -47.04
CA GLN A 76 3.66 24.77 -48.32
C GLN A 76 2.82 26.00 -48.73
N THR A 77 1.60 26.14 -48.21
CA THR A 77 0.68 27.26 -48.52
C THR A 77 0.67 28.33 -47.43
N LEU A 78 1.24 28.07 -46.25
CA LEU A 78 1.37 29.03 -45.15
C LEU A 78 2.35 30.17 -45.48
N SER A 79 2.06 31.37 -44.98
CA SER A 79 3.05 32.45 -44.94
C SER A 79 4.21 32.09 -44.00
N PRO A 80 5.41 32.69 -44.19
CA PRO A 80 6.56 32.46 -43.29
C PRO A 80 6.21 32.70 -41.81
N GLU A 81 5.50 33.78 -41.50
CA GLU A 81 5.12 34.16 -40.14
C GLU A 81 4.15 33.14 -39.53
N ARG A 82 3.17 32.68 -40.33
CA ARG A 82 2.20 31.70 -39.86
C ARG A 82 2.83 30.32 -39.65
N ARG A 83 3.75 29.93 -40.53
CA ARG A 83 4.53 28.69 -40.39
C ARG A 83 5.33 28.70 -39.10
N GLU A 84 6.11 29.76 -38.86
CA GLU A 84 6.93 29.90 -37.66
C GLU A 84 6.07 29.90 -36.37
N GLN A 85 4.90 30.54 -36.40
CA GLN A 85 3.96 30.49 -35.29
C GLN A 85 3.49 29.06 -35.00
N MET A 86 3.07 28.32 -36.02
CA MET A 86 2.57 26.94 -35.85
C MET A 86 3.68 25.99 -35.37
N GLU A 87 4.91 26.13 -35.86
CA GLU A 87 6.06 25.38 -35.37
C GLU A 87 6.32 25.63 -33.89
N ARG A 88 6.30 26.90 -33.44
CA ARG A 88 6.43 27.24 -32.01
C ARG A 88 5.31 26.65 -31.17
N GLU A 89 4.07 26.69 -31.65
CA GLU A 89 2.91 26.12 -30.97
C GLU A 89 3.00 24.60 -30.84
N LEU A 90 3.42 23.90 -31.90
CA LEU A 90 3.65 22.44 -31.89
C LEU A 90 4.76 22.07 -30.91
N LEU A 91 5.90 22.75 -30.95
CA LEU A 91 7.00 22.52 -30.03
C LEU A 91 6.60 22.78 -28.57
N ALA A 92 5.81 23.83 -28.32
CA ALA A 92 5.28 24.11 -26.98
C ALA A 92 4.32 23.03 -26.50
N ALA A 93 3.38 22.59 -27.34
CA ALA A 93 2.42 21.53 -27.03
C ALA A 93 3.12 20.20 -26.75
N GLN A 94 4.13 19.83 -27.55
CA GLN A 94 4.91 18.61 -27.34
C GLN A 94 5.65 18.62 -26.00
N ARG A 95 6.32 19.73 -25.66
CA ARG A 95 7.00 19.87 -24.35
C ARG A 95 6.01 19.77 -23.19
N GLU A 96 4.84 20.37 -23.34
CA GLU A 96 3.80 20.34 -22.32
C GLU A 96 3.24 18.94 -22.10
N LEU A 97 2.99 18.17 -23.18
CA LEU A 97 2.59 16.76 -23.10
C LEU A 97 3.61 15.91 -22.34
N ILE A 98 4.89 16.04 -22.66
CA ILE A 98 5.98 15.33 -21.97
C ILE A 98 6.03 15.71 -20.49
N ARG A 99 5.93 17.01 -20.19
CA ARG A 99 5.91 17.53 -18.82
C ARG A 99 4.74 16.96 -18.02
N LYS A 100 3.53 17.00 -18.56
CA LYS A 100 2.31 16.49 -17.91
C LYS A 100 2.38 14.99 -17.67
N ARG A 101 2.89 14.20 -18.62
CA ARG A 101 3.06 12.76 -18.45
C ARG A 101 4.00 12.45 -17.28
N ARG A 102 5.17 13.10 -17.24
CA ARG A 102 6.13 12.93 -16.14
C ARG A 102 5.55 13.34 -14.79
N GLN A 103 4.92 14.53 -14.73
CA GLN A 103 4.29 15.02 -13.51
C GLN A 103 3.22 14.05 -13.00
N PHE A 104 2.41 13.50 -13.90
CA PHE A 104 1.38 12.53 -13.55
C PHE A 104 1.98 11.22 -12.98
N GLU A 105 3.04 10.70 -13.60
CA GLU A 105 3.75 9.52 -13.09
C GLU A 105 4.33 9.76 -11.69
N GLU A 106 4.97 10.91 -11.48
CA GLU A 106 5.53 11.32 -10.18
C GLU A 106 4.43 11.46 -9.11
N GLU A 107 3.34 12.16 -9.43
CA GLU A 107 2.19 12.35 -8.53
C GLU A 107 1.54 11.00 -8.15
N LEU A 108 1.34 10.11 -9.12
CA LEU A 108 0.75 8.80 -8.88
C LEU A 108 1.64 7.93 -7.97
N GLN A 109 2.95 7.96 -8.19
CA GLN A 109 3.90 7.25 -7.32
C GLN A 109 3.93 7.85 -5.91
N ALA A 110 3.97 9.18 -5.79
CA ALA A 110 3.95 9.85 -4.51
C ALA A 110 2.69 9.50 -3.70
N ARG A 111 1.51 9.57 -4.34
CA ARG A 111 0.22 9.25 -3.72
C ARG A 111 0.13 7.79 -3.31
N ARG A 112 0.65 6.87 -4.14
CA ARG A 112 0.76 5.45 -3.80
C ARG A 112 1.64 5.23 -2.57
N MET A 113 2.83 5.82 -2.54
CA MET A 113 3.75 5.67 -1.42
C MET A 113 3.18 6.26 -0.13
N GLU A 114 2.52 7.41 -0.20
CA GLU A 114 1.87 8.03 0.95
C GLU A 114 0.74 7.16 1.50
N GLY A 115 -0.16 6.67 0.63
CA GLY A 115 -1.24 5.80 1.05
C GLY A 115 -0.74 4.48 1.65
N LEU A 116 0.32 3.88 1.10
CA LEU A 116 0.93 2.68 1.68
C LEU A 116 1.53 2.96 3.07
N ARG A 117 2.21 4.11 3.25
CA ARG A 117 2.71 4.51 4.58
C ARG A 117 1.59 4.71 5.58
N GLU A 118 0.44 5.22 5.16
CA GLU A 118 -0.72 5.39 6.05
C GLU A 118 -1.32 4.03 6.45
N ILE A 119 -1.46 3.11 5.50
CA ILE A 119 -1.91 1.75 5.77
C ILE A 119 -0.96 1.06 6.75
N ASP A 120 0.35 1.15 6.53
CA ASP A 120 1.36 0.57 7.42
C ASP A 120 1.27 1.10 8.86
N ARG A 121 1.09 2.43 9.03
CA ARG A 121 0.87 3.03 10.36
C ARG A 121 -0.39 2.49 11.03
N ASN A 122 -1.48 2.31 10.28
CA ASN A 122 -2.74 1.81 10.82
C ASN A 122 -2.64 0.33 11.18
N VAL A 123 -2.01 -0.49 10.32
CA VAL A 123 -1.71 -1.91 10.58
C VAL A 123 -0.85 -2.05 11.82
N SER A 124 0.25 -1.30 11.92
CA SER A 124 1.15 -1.30 13.08
C SER A 124 0.44 -0.95 14.38
N ARG A 125 -0.48 0.01 14.34
CA ARG A 125 -1.30 0.38 15.52
C ARG A 125 -2.23 -0.77 15.91
N VAL A 126 -2.94 -1.36 14.96
CA VAL A 126 -3.86 -2.49 15.22
C VAL A 126 -3.11 -3.70 15.77
N ILE A 127 -1.97 -4.04 15.18
CA ILE A 127 -1.11 -5.14 15.63
C ILE A 127 -0.68 -4.91 17.07
N ARG A 128 -0.26 -3.69 17.42
CA ARG A 128 0.15 -3.35 18.78
C ARG A 128 -1.00 -3.51 19.78
N ASP A 129 -2.16 -2.93 19.49
CA ASP A 129 -3.33 -3.02 20.36
C ASP A 129 -3.76 -4.49 20.56
N LEU A 130 -3.72 -5.29 19.49
CA LEU A 130 -4.03 -6.71 19.53
C LEU A 130 -2.98 -7.49 20.34
N ALA A 131 -1.70 -7.17 20.17
CA ALA A 131 -0.60 -7.80 20.88
C ALA A 131 -0.70 -7.57 22.39
N GLU A 132 -0.92 -6.32 22.81
CA GLU A 132 -1.07 -5.96 24.23
C GLU A 132 -2.32 -6.60 24.84
N ARG A 133 -3.45 -6.59 24.13
CA ARG A 133 -4.72 -7.14 24.61
C ARG A 133 -4.72 -8.67 24.73
N GLU A 134 -4.06 -9.36 23.81
CA GLU A 134 -4.02 -10.82 23.77
C GLU A 134 -2.72 -11.41 24.36
N GLY A 135 -1.78 -10.58 24.79
CA GLY A 135 -0.50 -11.01 25.37
C GLY A 135 0.43 -11.70 24.36
N PHE A 136 0.53 -11.19 23.13
CA PHE A 136 1.56 -11.64 22.18
C PHE A 136 2.91 -11.03 22.52
N ASP A 137 3.94 -11.87 22.55
CA ASP A 137 5.32 -11.43 22.75
C ASP A 137 5.99 -11.04 21.43
N LEU A 138 5.56 -11.65 20.33
CA LEU A 138 6.14 -11.44 19.00
C LEU A 138 5.11 -11.65 17.90
N ILE A 139 5.11 -10.77 16.90
CA ILE A 139 4.33 -10.93 15.67
C ILE A 139 5.27 -10.80 14.48
N LEU A 140 5.26 -11.80 13.60
CA LEU A 140 6.13 -11.88 12.42
C LEU A 140 5.32 -11.72 11.14
N SER A 141 5.85 -11.00 10.17
CA SER A 141 5.22 -10.83 8.84
C SER A 141 6.04 -11.37 7.69
N GLU A 142 7.37 -11.34 7.82
CA GLU A 142 8.33 -11.73 6.77
C GLU A 142 9.31 -12.79 7.29
N GLY A 143 9.89 -13.58 6.38
CA GLY A 143 10.92 -14.56 6.72
C GLY A 143 10.40 -15.86 7.35
N VAL A 144 9.09 -16.09 7.36
CA VAL A 144 8.48 -17.32 7.89
C VAL A 144 8.28 -18.34 6.78
N LEU A 145 9.06 -19.43 6.80
CA LEU A 145 8.92 -20.53 5.82
C LEU A 145 7.73 -21.45 6.11
N TYR A 146 7.38 -21.60 7.39
CA TYR A 146 6.25 -22.39 7.85
C TYR A 146 5.75 -21.85 9.19
N ALA A 147 4.44 -21.68 9.30
CA ALA A 147 3.76 -21.47 10.57
C ALA A 147 2.52 -22.34 10.60
N SER A 148 2.20 -22.89 11.77
CA SER A 148 0.95 -23.61 11.96
C SER A 148 -0.23 -22.62 11.92
N GLN A 149 -1.41 -23.06 11.45
CA GLN A 149 -2.60 -22.18 11.33
C GLN A 149 -3.00 -21.49 12.64
N ARG A 150 -2.72 -22.12 13.79
CA ARG A 150 -2.95 -21.56 15.13
C ARG A 150 -2.10 -20.31 15.44
N MET A 151 -0.97 -20.13 14.76
CA MET A 151 -0.11 -18.95 14.88
C MET A 151 -0.54 -17.84 13.93
N ASP A 152 -1.28 -18.17 12.87
CA ASP A 152 -1.78 -17.18 11.92
C ASP A 152 -2.84 -16.29 12.58
N ILE A 153 -2.60 -14.99 12.56
CA ILE A 153 -3.49 -13.98 13.13
C ILE A 153 -4.04 -13.03 12.06
N THR A 154 -3.73 -13.26 10.77
CA THR A 154 -4.04 -12.38 9.64
C THR A 154 -5.51 -12.00 9.60
N ALA A 155 -6.42 -12.99 9.66
CA ALA A 155 -7.85 -12.76 9.62
C ALA A 155 -8.35 -11.90 10.80
N ARG A 156 -7.77 -12.08 12.00
CA ARG A 156 -8.09 -11.26 13.17
C ARG A 156 -7.65 -9.81 12.99
N VAL A 157 -6.45 -9.59 12.48
CA VAL A 157 -5.94 -8.23 12.19
C VAL A 157 -6.81 -7.55 11.12
N ILE A 158 -7.22 -8.27 10.07
CA ILE A 158 -8.15 -7.75 9.06
C ILE A 158 -9.49 -7.35 9.68
N GLN A 159 -10.03 -8.17 10.57
CA GLN A 159 -11.28 -7.88 11.27
C GLN A 159 -11.18 -6.62 12.16
N GLU A 160 -10.08 -6.45 12.88
CA GLU A 160 -9.82 -5.23 13.68
C GLU A 160 -9.70 -3.98 12.80
N LEU A 161 -9.03 -4.10 11.64
CA LEU A 161 -8.93 -3.02 10.66
C LEU A 161 -10.29 -2.62 10.08
N GLN A 162 -11.23 -3.58 9.94
CA GLN A 162 -12.61 -3.31 9.54
C GLN A 162 -13.41 -2.62 10.65
N GLY A 163 -13.24 -3.05 11.90
CA GLY A 163 -13.93 -2.49 13.06
C GLY A 163 -13.59 -1.02 13.31
N LYS A 164 -12.34 -0.61 13.03
CA LYS A 164 -11.88 0.80 13.13
C LYS A 164 -12.16 1.65 11.89
N ALA A 165 -12.65 1.06 10.80
CA ALA A 165 -13.00 1.79 9.57
C ALA A 165 -14.45 2.31 9.56
N ARG A 166 -15.23 2.02 10.61
CA ARG A 166 -16.56 2.59 10.87
C ARG A 166 -16.45 3.77 11.83
#